data_AF-A0AAW9RUB3-F1
#
_entry.id   AF-A0AAW9RUB3-F1
#
_cell.length_a   1.000
_cell.length_b   1.000
_cell.length_c   1.000
_cell.angle_alpha   90.00
_cell.angle_beta   90.00
_cell.angle_gamma   90.00
#
_symmetry.space_group_name_H-M   'P 1'
#
loop_
_entity.id
_entity.type
_entity.pdbx_description
1 polymer ?
#
loop_
_entity_poly.entity_id
_entity_poly.type
_entity_poly.pdbx_seq_one_letter_code
_entity_poly.pdbx_strand_id
1 'polypeptide(L)'
;MVVTDRSGEGVSGGFGGHSRLVRLLAGLGAVLALWWHTDGTVLAQARLSDGRTARAGGSGVVQAWYVQPTTRYRHGILGDPVEAGGLAVRDSTGRQHVLTLPDDSVFEDLTPRLADLDGDGAAEVVAVRSYLTRGSALAVFGMRNGELVRLAETAPIGRPARWLNPAGIADFNGDGRPEIAIVKTPHVGGTLEFWRFGAGSLSRIAAAGGFSNHVIGSRQLGLSALVDVDRDGVVDLVLPDAGRTVLVAVGLSGGRLRIIGRAPLPGPVVGNLAVAGERISAGLAGGGRASVSLADFR
;
A
#
# COMPACT_ATOMS: atom_id res chain seq x y z
N MET A 1 -47.84 -50.85 4.07
CA MET A 1 -47.40 -52.25 4.30
C MET A 1 -47.27 -52.42 5.81
N VAL A 2 -48.21 -53.17 6.41
CA VAL A 2 -48.14 -53.95 7.68
C VAL A 2 -47.67 -53.18 8.95
N VAL A 3 -48.56 -52.69 9.84
CA VAL A 3 -49.17 -53.35 11.05
C VAL A 3 -48.09 -54.04 11.92
N THR A 4 -47.81 -53.71 13.18
CA THR A 4 -48.49 -53.98 14.50
C THR A 4 -47.52 -53.43 15.57
N ASP A 5 -47.92 -52.63 16.55
CA ASP A 5 -48.63 -52.93 17.81
C ASP A 5 -47.76 -53.50 18.97
N ARG A 6 -47.90 -52.79 20.10
CA ARG A 6 -47.82 -53.14 21.54
C ARG A 6 -46.69 -53.99 22.13
N SER A 7 -46.10 -53.45 23.20
CA SER A 7 -46.37 -53.79 24.63
C SER A 7 -45.13 -53.37 25.45
N GLY A 8 -45.16 -52.76 26.63
CA GLY A 8 -46.18 -52.72 27.67
C GLY A 8 -45.48 -52.92 29.02
N GLU A 9 -45.77 -52.02 29.98
CA GLU A 9 -45.69 -52.20 31.45
C GLU A 9 -44.31 -52.43 32.10
N GLY A 10 -44.00 -52.00 33.33
CA GLY A 10 -44.75 -51.36 34.42
C GLY A 10 -43.75 -51.11 35.57
N VAL A 11 -43.80 -49.97 36.26
CA VAL A 11 -44.46 -49.77 37.57
C VAL A 11 -43.48 -49.75 38.76
N SER A 12 -43.33 -48.52 39.29
CA SER A 12 -43.27 -48.05 40.68
C SER A 12 -42.31 -48.64 41.75
N GLY A 13 -41.67 -47.70 42.48
CA GLY A 13 -41.88 -47.55 43.92
C GLY A 13 -40.65 -47.73 44.82
N GLY A 14 -40.41 -46.77 45.72
CA GLY A 14 -39.66 -47.02 46.97
C GLY A 14 -38.74 -45.88 47.45
N PHE A 15 -39.15 -45.20 48.51
CA PHE A 15 -38.41 -44.18 49.26
C PHE A 15 -37.33 -44.77 50.21
N GLY A 16 -36.27 -43.98 50.45
CA GLY A 16 -35.70 -43.76 51.80
C GLY A 16 -34.43 -44.53 52.20
N GLY A 17 -33.37 -43.78 52.58
CA GLY A 17 -32.24 -44.33 53.36
C GLY A 17 -30.95 -43.52 53.28
N HIS A 18 -30.66 -42.72 54.31
CA HIS A 18 -29.35 -42.08 54.53
C HIS A 18 -28.25 -43.12 54.83
N SER A 19 -27.02 -42.91 54.33
CA SER A 19 -25.77 -43.00 55.11
C SER A 19 -24.48 -42.84 54.27
N ARG A 20 -23.66 -41.86 54.71
CA ARG A 20 -22.18 -41.85 54.82
C ARG A 20 -21.31 -41.78 53.55
N LEU A 21 -20.56 -40.67 53.49
CA LEU A 21 -19.32 -40.48 52.76
C LEU A 21 -18.28 -41.59 53.04
N VAL A 22 -17.60 -42.04 51.98
CA VAL A 22 -16.17 -42.39 52.00
C VAL A 22 -15.55 -41.87 50.70
N ARG A 23 -14.50 -41.03 50.83
CA ARG A 23 -13.59 -40.63 49.75
C ARG A 23 -12.56 -41.74 49.53
N LEU A 24 -12.28 -42.15 48.28
CA LEU A 24 -10.94 -42.11 47.67
C LEU A 24 -10.92 -42.59 46.19
N LEU A 25 -10.45 -41.68 45.34
CA LEU A 25 -9.55 -41.81 44.17
C LEU A 25 -9.87 -42.67 42.91
N ALA A 26 -9.87 -41.92 41.79
CA ALA A 26 -9.16 -42.14 40.52
C ALA A 26 -9.92 -42.71 39.30
N GLY A 27 -10.03 -41.87 38.25
CA GLY A 27 -9.80 -42.30 36.87
C GLY A 27 -10.80 -41.83 35.80
N LEU A 28 -10.37 -40.84 34.98
CA LEU A 28 -10.69 -40.60 33.55
C LEU A 28 -12.15 -40.26 33.18
N GLY A 29 -12.49 -39.18 32.47
CA GLY A 29 -11.77 -38.10 31.82
C GLY A 29 -12.80 -37.25 31.06
N ALA A 30 -13.09 -36.04 31.53
CA ALA A 30 -13.92 -35.08 30.81
C ALA A 30 -12.99 -34.03 30.19
N VAL A 31 -12.87 -34.05 28.86
CA VAL A 31 -12.17 -33.01 28.11
C VAL A 31 -13.07 -31.78 28.09
N LEU A 32 -12.85 -30.86 29.02
CA LEU A 32 -13.30 -29.48 28.88
C LEU A 32 -12.46 -28.82 27.78
N ALA A 33 -13.04 -28.68 26.59
CA ALA A 33 -12.52 -27.81 25.56
C ALA A 33 -12.70 -26.35 26.03
N LEU A 34 -11.66 -25.81 26.66
CA LEU A 34 -11.56 -24.40 26.99
C LEU A 34 -11.20 -23.65 25.69
N TRP A 35 -12.19 -23.00 25.08
CA TRP A 35 -11.96 -22.10 23.96
C TRP A 35 -11.32 -20.83 24.51
N TRP A 36 -10.00 -20.70 24.39
CA TRP A 36 -9.36 -19.40 24.53
C TRP A 36 -9.80 -18.52 23.36
N HIS A 37 -10.67 -17.55 23.63
CA HIS A 37 -10.68 -16.33 22.84
C HIS A 37 -9.44 -15.55 23.29
N THR A 38 -8.32 -15.74 22.59
CA THR A 38 -7.29 -14.71 22.63
C THR A 38 -7.89 -13.52 21.90
N ASP A 39 -8.35 -12.52 22.64
CA ASP A 39 -8.34 -11.15 22.14
C ASP A 39 -6.91 -10.91 21.69
N GLY A 40 -6.69 -11.06 20.38
CA GLY A 40 -5.38 -11.01 19.77
C GLY A 40 -4.82 -9.62 19.98
N THR A 41 -4.03 -9.45 21.04
CA THR A 41 -3.02 -8.42 21.06
C THR A 41 -2.14 -8.71 19.85
N VAL A 42 -2.38 -7.98 18.76
CA VAL A 42 -1.45 -7.91 17.64
C VAL A 42 -0.15 -7.44 18.28
N LEU A 43 0.75 -8.40 18.55
CA LEU A 43 2.07 -8.09 19.11
C LEU A 43 2.66 -6.98 18.27
N ALA A 44 3.15 -5.93 18.91
CA ALA A 44 3.71 -4.79 18.21
C ALA A 44 4.89 -5.27 17.35
N GLN A 45 4.63 -5.52 16.07
CA GLN A 45 5.64 -5.97 15.14
C GLN A 45 6.63 -4.84 14.92
N ALA A 46 7.92 -5.16 14.86
CA ALA A 46 8.96 -4.17 14.66
C ALA A 46 8.66 -3.35 13.40
N ARG A 47 8.65 -2.02 13.55
CA ARG A 47 8.52 -1.09 12.43
C ARG A 47 9.82 -1.10 11.61
N LEU A 48 9.70 -0.84 10.32
CA LEU A 48 10.87 -0.50 9.52
C LEU A 48 11.53 0.76 10.11
N SER A 49 12.82 0.72 10.39
CA SER A 49 13.52 1.72 11.22
C SER A 49 13.45 3.15 10.68
N ASP A 50 13.43 3.29 9.37
CA ASP A 50 13.35 4.55 8.63
C ASP A 50 12.02 4.70 7.86
N GLY A 51 11.11 3.73 8.05
CA GLY A 51 9.77 3.79 7.50
C GLY A 51 8.95 4.91 8.16
N ARG A 52 8.05 5.52 7.39
CA ARG A 52 7.16 6.59 7.88
C ARG A 52 5.73 6.09 7.96
N THR A 53 4.92 6.81 8.72
CA THR A 53 3.48 6.57 8.84
C THR A 53 2.71 7.50 7.90
N ALA A 54 1.98 6.89 6.97
CA ALA A 54 0.98 7.56 6.15
C ALA A 54 -0.25 7.89 6.98
N ARG A 55 -0.96 8.97 6.63
CA ARG A 55 -2.18 9.42 7.33
C ARG A 55 -3.22 9.88 6.31
N ALA A 56 -4.47 9.56 6.56
CA ALA A 56 -5.63 10.05 5.81
C ALA A 56 -6.77 10.37 6.78
N GLY A 57 -7.69 11.23 6.35
CA GLY A 57 -8.98 11.43 7.02
C GLY A 57 -10.03 10.47 6.50
N GLY A 58 -11.28 10.63 6.97
CA GLY A 58 -12.42 9.85 6.49
C GLY A 58 -12.62 8.54 7.25
N SER A 59 -13.34 7.61 6.60
CA SER A 59 -13.60 6.27 7.12
C SER A 59 -12.51 5.28 6.66
N GLY A 60 -12.54 4.01 7.07
CA GLY A 60 -11.55 3.02 6.63
C GLY A 60 -10.17 3.21 7.26
N VAL A 61 -9.09 3.18 6.45
CA VAL A 61 -7.71 3.28 6.94
C VAL A 61 -7.30 4.72 7.20
N VAL A 62 -6.95 5.06 8.44
CA VAL A 62 -6.51 6.43 8.81
C VAL A 62 -5.00 6.53 9.02
N GLN A 63 -4.32 5.40 9.24
CA GLN A 63 -2.86 5.32 9.31
C GLN A 63 -2.35 4.03 8.67
N ALA A 64 -1.18 4.09 8.03
CA ALA A 64 -0.49 2.91 7.52
C ALA A 64 1.03 3.05 7.66
N TRP A 65 1.73 1.95 7.98
CA TRP A 65 3.19 1.89 8.07
C TRP A 65 3.69 0.46 7.82
N TYR A 66 4.95 0.35 7.39
CA TYR A 66 5.59 -0.93 7.14
C TYR A 66 6.18 -1.55 8.41
N VAL A 67 6.10 -2.87 8.53
CA VAL A 67 6.55 -3.68 9.67
C VAL A 67 7.31 -4.93 9.20
N GLN A 68 7.89 -5.66 10.15
CA GLN A 68 8.64 -6.91 9.91
C GLN A 68 9.84 -6.68 8.99
N PRO A 69 10.85 -5.89 9.41
CA PRO A 69 12.07 -5.70 8.63
C PRO A 69 12.70 -7.05 8.28
N THR A 70 13.09 -7.23 7.03
CA THR A 70 13.64 -8.48 6.50
C THR A 70 14.71 -8.21 5.45
N THR A 71 15.65 -9.14 5.31
CA THR A 71 16.73 -9.10 4.31
C THR A 71 16.57 -10.19 3.24
N ARG A 72 15.36 -10.78 3.12
CA ARG A 72 15.05 -11.86 2.18
C ARG A 72 15.09 -11.44 0.70
N TYR A 73 15.06 -10.14 0.42
CA TYR A 73 15.15 -9.57 -0.91
C TYR A 73 16.34 -8.62 -0.98
N ARG A 74 17.37 -8.99 -1.74
CA ARG A 74 18.65 -8.25 -1.81
C ARG A 74 18.75 -7.44 -3.10
N HIS A 75 17.82 -6.52 -3.30
CA HIS A 75 17.93 -5.52 -4.36
C HIS A 75 18.63 -4.26 -3.85
N GLY A 76 18.19 -3.75 -2.70
CA GLY A 76 18.79 -2.62 -2.00
C GLY A 76 18.67 -1.30 -2.75
N ILE A 77 17.59 -1.14 -3.51
CA ILE A 77 17.38 0.03 -4.37
C ILE A 77 17.27 1.32 -3.57
N LEU A 78 16.85 1.22 -2.31
CA LEU A 78 16.71 2.32 -1.37
C LEU A 78 18.00 2.60 -0.59
N GLY A 79 19.07 1.82 -0.77
CA GLY A 79 20.39 2.09 -0.19
C GLY A 79 20.72 1.32 1.09
N ASP A 80 19.91 0.35 1.49
CA ASP A 80 20.28 -0.73 2.40
C ASP A 80 19.59 -2.04 1.95
N PRO A 81 19.89 -3.21 2.56
CA PRO A 81 19.28 -4.48 2.16
C PRO A 81 18.00 -4.83 2.96
N VAL A 82 17.39 -3.87 3.67
CA VAL A 82 16.26 -4.10 4.58
C VAL A 82 14.97 -3.63 3.92
N GLU A 83 14.07 -4.57 3.71
CA GLU A 83 12.72 -4.31 3.18
C GLU A 83 11.67 -4.75 4.21
N ALA A 84 10.40 -4.47 3.95
CA ALA A 84 9.33 -4.83 4.87
C ALA A 84 8.61 -6.13 4.49
N GLY A 85 8.44 -7.03 5.46
CA GLY A 85 7.66 -8.24 5.32
C GLY A 85 6.17 -8.03 5.52
N GLY A 86 5.75 -6.93 6.14
CA GLY A 86 4.35 -6.68 6.47
C GLY A 86 3.92 -5.21 6.37
N LEU A 87 2.60 -5.04 6.28
CA LEU A 87 1.89 -3.76 6.25
C LEU A 87 0.96 -3.71 7.46
N ALA A 88 1.14 -2.72 8.32
CA ALA A 88 0.25 -2.43 9.43
C ALA A 88 -0.60 -1.21 9.10
N VAL A 89 -1.87 -1.27 9.48
CA VAL A 89 -2.81 -0.15 9.36
C VAL A 89 -3.57 0.07 10.66
N ARG A 90 -4.02 1.30 10.87
CA ARG A 90 -5.04 1.64 11.87
C ARG A 90 -6.30 2.09 11.14
N ASP A 91 -7.42 1.46 11.45
CA ASP A 91 -8.72 1.88 10.93
C ASP A 91 -9.30 3.06 11.72
N SER A 92 -10.38 3.67 11.21
CA SER A 92 -11.05 4.82 11.79
C SER A 92 -11.67 4.55 13.16
N THR A 93 -11.84 3.27 13.54
CA THR A 93 -12.29 2.86 14.90
C THR A 93 -11.13 2.79 15.89
N GLY A 94 -9.89 2.96 15.41
CA GLY A 94 -8.66 2.87 16.20
C GLY A 94 -8.06 1.46 16.26
N ARG A 95 -8.71 0.46 15.66
CA ARG A 95 -8.24 -0.93 15.64
C ARG A 95 -7.07 -1.08 14.65
N GLN A 96 -6.08 -1.87 15.06
CA GLN A 96 -4.89 -2.14 14.26
C GLN A 96 -5.03 -3.48 13.54
N HIS A 97 -4.65 -3.50 12.27
CA HIS A 97 -4.58 -4.70 11.44
C HIS A 97 -3.17 -4.85 10.88
N VAL A 98 -2.74 -6.09 10.67
CA VAL A 98 -1.45 -6.38 10.05
C VAL A 98 -1.60 -7.45 8.99
N LEU A 99 -1.10 -7.15 7.79
CA LEU A 99 -0.96 -8.09 6.70
C LEU A 99 0.51 -8.46 6.56
N THR A 100 0.82 -9.76 6.63
CA THR A 100 2.16 -10.30 6.38
C THR A 100 2.22 -10.86 4.97
N LEU A 101 3.25 -10.49 4.20
CA LEU A 101 3.49 -11.06 2.88
C LEU A 101 4.14 -12.44 2.99
N PRO A 102 3.81 -13.38 2.09
CA PRO A 102 4.57 -14.61 1.93
C PRO A 102 6.07 -14.33 1.68
N ASP A 103 6.92 -15.31 1.99
CA ASP A 103 8.38 -15.20 1.86
C ASP A 103 8.88 -14.96 0.42
N ASP A 104 8.00 -15.09 -0.57
CA ASP A 104 8.29 -14.86 -1.99
C ASP A 104 8.29 -13.38 -2.41
N SER A 105 7.96 -12.45 -1.50
CA SER A 105 7.86 -11.02 -1.80
C SER A 105 8.16 -10.12 -0.60
N VAL A 106 8.36 -8.84 -0.82
CA VAL A 106 8.51 -7.80 0.21
C VAL A 106 7.75 -6.55 -0.20
N PHE A 107 7.48 -5.64 0.73
CA PHE A 107 7.17 -4.25 0.40
C PHE A 107 8.48 -3.49 0.25
N GLU A 108 8.76 -3.00 -0.97
CA GLU A 108 10.00 -2.27 -1.32
C GLU A 108 9.70 -0.77 -1.44
N ASP A 109 9.46 -0.14 -0.29
CA ASP A 109 9.03 1.25 -0.13
C ASP A 109 9.20 1.68 1.35
N LEU A 110 9.19 2.98 1.63
CA LEU A 110 9.38 3.53 2.99
C LEU A 110 8.10 4.05 3.63
N THR A 111 7.09 4.42 2.84
CA THR A 111 5.84 5.01 3.36
C THR A 111 4.66 4.55 2.52
N PRO A 112 3.66 3.83 3.04
CA PRO A 112 2.47 3.56 2.24
C PRO A 112 1.81 4.86 1.76
N ARG A 113 1.03 4.84 0.68
CA ARG A 113 0.21 5.99 0.27
C ARG A 113 -1.24 5.70 0.61
N LEU A 114 -1.96 6.67 1.15
CA LEU A 114 -3.38 6.55 1.49
C LEU A 114 -4.21 7.49 0.61
N ALA A 115 -5.23 6.96 -0.04
CA ALA A 115 -6.17 7.73 -0.85
C ALA A 115 -7.50 6.98 -0.96
N ASP A 116 -8.61 7.70 -0.99
CA ASP A 116 -9.91 7.16 -1.37
C ASP A 116 -9.92 6.99 -2.90
N LEU A 117 -9.67 5.76 -3.36
CA LEU A 117 -9.46 5.47 -4.78
C LEU A 117 -10.75 5.14 -5.51
N ASP A 118 -11.76 4.62 -4.81
CA ASP A 118 -13.05 4.25 -5.39
C ASP A 118 -14.22 5.20 -5.02
N GLY A 119 -13.94 6.23 -4.24
CA GLY A 119 -14.86 7.32 -3.91
C GLY A 119 -15.90 6.94 -2.85
N ASP A 120 -15.65 5.89 -2.05
CA ASP A 120 -16.57 5.43 -1.00
C ASP A 120 -16.38 6.15 0.35
N GLY A 121 -15.42 7.08 0.43
CA GLY A 121 -15.08 7.81 1.64
C GLY A 121 -14.16 7.05 2.59
N ALA A 122 -13.68 5.86 2.21
CA ALA A 122 -12.65 5.10 2.90
C ALA A 122 -11.33 5.16 2.12
N ALA A 123 -10.22 5.37 2.82
CA ALA A 123 -8.93 5.33 2.15
C ALA A 123 -8.44 3.90 1.92
N GLU A 124 -8.01 3.62 0.70
CA GLU A 124 -7.18 2.49 0.33
C GLU A 124 -5.70 2.76 0.62
N VAL A 125 -4.93 1.69 0.73
CA VAL A 125 -3.48 1.71 0.86
C VAL A 125 -2.82 1.30 -0.45
N VAL A 126 -2.05 2.21 -1.03
CA VAL A 126 -1.18 1.95 -2.17
C VAL A 126 0.21 1.59 -1.68
N ALA A 127 0.75 0.46 -2.16
CA ALA A 127 2.07 -0.05 -1.79
C ALA A 127 2.80 -0.66 -3.00
N VAL A 128 4.13 -0.76 -2.87
CA VAL A 128 5.00 -1.42 -3.86
C VAL A 128 5.36 -2.80 -3.36
N ARG A 129 4.85 -3.85 -4.00
CA ARG A 129 5.18 -5.24 -3.66
C ARG A 129 6.20 -5.79 -4.63
N SER A 130 7.39 -6.17 -4.14
CA SER A 130 8.47 -6.74 -4.94
C SER A 130 8.60 -8.23 -4.72
N TYR A 131 8.41 -9.00 -5.80
CA TYR A 131 8.63 -10.44 -5.79
C TYR A 131 10.09 -10.77 -6.01
N LEU A 132 10.59 -11.75 -5.26
CA LEU A 132 12.00 -12.19 -5.29
C LEU A 132 12.48 -12.55 -6.70
N THR A 133 11.61 -13.11 -7.54
CA THR A 133 11.96 -13.59 -8.90
C THR A 133 11.23 -12.86 -10.02
N ARG A 134 10.27 -11.98 -9.72
CA ARG A 134 9.36 -11.38 -10.74
C ARG A 134 9.35 -9.85 -10.74
N GLY A 135 10.02 -9.20 -9.79
CA GLY A 135 10.06 -7.74 -9.69
C GLY A 135 8.80 -7.16 -9.05
N SER A 136 8.68 -5.84 -9.09
CA SER A 136 7.62 -5.11 -8.40
C SER A 136 6.29 -5.15 -9.12
N ALA A 137 5.23 -5.01 -8.33
CA ALA A 137 3.86 -4.74 -8.72
C ALA A 137 3.31 -3.60 -7.88
N LEU A 138 2.41 -2.82 -8.47
CA LEU A 138 1.58 -1.87 -7.76
C LEU A 138 0.45 -2.66 -7.08
N ALA A 139 0.31 -2.52 -5.76
CA ALA A 139 -0.69 -3.21 -4.98
C ALA A 139 -1.59 -2.21 -4.23
N VAL A 140 -2.88 -2.52 -4.19
CA VAL A 140 -3.90 -1.77 -3.46
C VAL A 140 -4.49 -2.68 -2.38
N PHE A 141 -4.53 -2.18 -1.15
CA PHE A 141 -5.12 -2.85 0.00
C PHE A 141 -6.22 -1.99 0.60
N GLY A 142 -7.16 -2.60 1.31
CA GLY A 142 -8.21 -1.88 2.00
C GLY A 142 -8.96 -2.76 2.97
N MET A 143 -9.90 -2.17 3.69
CA MET A 143 -10.72 -2.88 4.66
C MET A 143 -11.91 -3.55 3.96
N ARG A 144 -12.07 -4.87 4.16
CA ARG A 144 -13.26 -5.62 3.73
C ARG A 144 -13.66 -6.55 4.86
N ASN A 145 -14.95 -6.54 5.22
CA ASN A 145 -15.52 -7.35 6.32
C ASN A 145 -14.72 -7.26 7.63
N GLY A 146 -14.16 -6.08 7.92
CA GLY A 146 -13.40 -5.83 9.14
C GLY A 146 -11.95 -6.34 9.11
N GLU A 147 -11.43 -6.79 7.97
CA GLU A 147 -10.05 -7.24 7.80
C GLU A 147 -9.31 -6.42 6.72
N LEU A 148 -7.99 -6.30 6.87
CA LEU A 148 -7.12 -5.72 5.85
C LEU A 148 -6.84 -6.79 4.77
N VAL A 149 -7.27 -6.52 3.55
CA VAL A 149 -7.09 -7.45 2.41
C VAL A 149 -6.45 -6.73 1.22
N ARG A 150 -5.84 -7.51 0.32
CA ARG A 150 -5.40 -7.01 -0.99
C ARG A 150 -6.61 -6.91 -1.93
N LEU A 151 -6.91 -5.71 -2.41
CA LEU A 151 -8.03 -5.43 -3.30
C LEU A 151 -7.65 -5.61 -4.77
N ALA A 152 -6.46 -5.16 -5.16
CA ALA A 152 -5.96 -5.29 -6.52
C ALA A 152 -4.42 -5.33 -6.55
N GLU A 153 -3.87 -5.87 -7.63
CA GLU A 153 -2.43 -5.89 -7.90
C GLU A 153 -2.20 -5.90 -9.41
N THR A 154 -1.22 -5.15 -9.92
CA THR A 154 -0.78 -5.28 -11.31
C THR A 154 0.00 -6.59 -11.50
N ALA A 155 0.15 -7.04 -12.75
CA ALA A 155 1.18 -8.05 -13.03
C ALA A 155 2.56 -7.54 -12.58
N PRO A 156 3.40 -8.39 -11.95
CA PRO A 156 4.78 -8.03 -11.66
C PRO A 156 5.53 -7.67 -12.95
N ILE A 157 6.55 -6.82 -12.86
CA ILE A 157 7.32 -6.33 -14.03
C ILE A 157 7.93 -7.48 -14.87
N GLY A 158 8.11 -8.66 -14.28
CA GLY A 158 8.44 -9.91 -14.96
C GLY A 158 9.89 -10.35 -14.81
N ARG A 159 10.71 -9.61 -14.05
CA ARG A 159 12.11 -9.92 -13.76
C ARG A 159 12.49 -9.44 -12.36
N PRO A 160 13.37 -10.16 -11.63
CA PRO A 160 13.83 -9.73 -10.31
C PRO A 160 14.54 -8.37 -10.39
N ALA A 161 14.61 -7.63 -9.27
CA ALA A 161 15.29 -6.33 -9.21
C ALA A 161 14.79 -5.31 -10.25
N ARG A 162 13.53 -5.45 -10.68
CA ARG A 162 12.83 -4.41 -11.44
C ARG A 162 11.81 -3.77 -10.53
N TRP A 163 12.04 -2.49 -10.28
CA TRP A 163 11.28 -1.73 -9.31
C TRP A 163 10.42 -0.65 -9.97
N LEU A 164 9.42 -0.17 -9.26
CA LEU A 164 8.59 0.97 -9.62
C LEU A 164 8.49 1.91 -8.42
N ASN A 165 8.41 3.21 -8.68
CA ASN A 165 8.27 4.21 -7.63
C ASN A 165 6.97 5.00 -7.83
N PRO A 166 6.06 5.06 -6.84
CA PRO A 166 4.91 5.96 -6.87
C PRO A 166 5.33 7.42 -7.05
N ALA A 167 4.75 8.09 -8.03
CA ALA A 167 5.00 9.49 -8.35
C ALA A 167 3.92 10.42 -7.77
N GLY A 168 2.70 9.94 -7.61
CA GLY A 168 1.61 10.73 -7.03
C GLY A 168 0.26 10.03 -7.13
N ILE A 169 -0.71 10.54 -6.38
CA ILE A 169 -2.11 10.13 -6.46
C ILE A 169 -2.95 11.40 -6.47
N ALA A 170 -3.70 11.62 -7.54
CA ALA A 170 -4.58 12.77 -7.73
C ALA A 170 -5.57 12.48 -8.86
N ASP A 171 -6.63 13.26 -8.94
CA ASP A 171 -7.50 13.28 -10.12
C ASP A 171 -6.80 14.08 -11.23
N PHE A 172 -6.04 13.38 -12.08
CA PHE A 172 -5.22 14.00 -13.13
C PHE A 172 -6.01 14.22 -14.43
N ASN A 173 -7.24 13.70 -14.50
CA ASN A 173 -8.11 13.86 -15.66
C ASN A 173 -9.42 14.62 -15.38
N GLY A 174 -9.63 15.07 -14.14
CA GLY A 174 -10.74 15.92 -13.71
C GLY A 174 -12.09 15.20 -13.64
N ASP A 175 -12.11 13.87 -13.46
CA ASP A 175 -13.36 13.08 -13.42
C ASP A 175 -13.89 12.80 -12.00
N GLY A 176 -13.25 13.39 -10.99
CA GLY A 176 -13.61 13.29 -9.58
C GLY A 176 -13.09 12.04 -8.88
N ARG A 177 -12.30 11.20 -9.55
CA ARG A 177 -11.67 10.00 -8.97
C ARG A 177 -10.16 10.07 -9.19
N PRO A 178 -9.32 9.69 -8.22
CA PRO A 178 -7.89 9.79 -8.40
C PRO A 178 -7.31 8.65 -9.24
N GLU A 179 -6.24 8.95 -9.97
CA GLU A 179 -5.33 7.95 -10.54
C GLU A 179 -4.06 7.83 -9.70
N ILE A 180 -3.42 6.68 -9.82
CA ILE A 180 -2.10 6.41 -9.27
C ILE A 180 -1.08 6.56 -10.38
N ALA A 181 -0.20 7.55 -10.25
CA ALA A 181 0.96 7.72 -11.12
C ALA A 181 2.16 6.95 -10.55
N ILE A 182 2.83 6.15 -11.38
CA ILE A 182 4.07 5.45 -11.04
C ILE A 182 5.12 5.67 -12.12
N VAL A 183 6.41 5.65 -11.75
CA VAL A 183 7.49 5.45 -12.72
C VAL A 183 7.98 4.02 -12.60
N LYS A 184 7.71 3.22 -13.63
CA LYS A 184 8.19 1.86 -13.78
C LYS A 184 9.65 1.86 -14.24
N THR A 185 10.49 1.15 -13.51
CA THR A 185 11.92 0.97 -13.77
C THR A 185 12.68 2.31 -13.95
N PRO A 186 12.61 3.22 -12.96
CA PRO A 186 13.09 4.61 -13.09
C PRO A 186 14.58 4.75 -13.46
N HIS A 187 15.38 3.70 -13.28
CA HIS A 187 16.83 3.72 -13.54
C HIS A 187 17.24 3.16 -14.91
N VAL A 188 16.30 2.64 -15.67
CA VAL A 188 16.57 1.91 -16.92
C VAL A 188 15.51 2.18 -17.99
N GLY A 189 14.25 1.85 -17.72
CA GLY A 189 13.16 2.03 -18.69
C GLY A 189 12.46 3.38 -18.55
N GLY A 190 12.30 3.86 -17.32
CA GLY A 190 11.77 5.20 -17.05
C GLY A 190 10.39 5.46 -17.65
N THR A 191 9.47 4.50 -17.49
CA THR A 191 8.11 4.61 -18.03
C THR A 191 7.18 5.17 -16.97
N LEU A 192 6.66 6.38 -17.18
CA LEU A 192 5.58 6.93 -16.39
C LEU A 192 4.27 6.24 -16.81
N GLU A 193 3.52 5.71 -15.85
CA GLU A 193 2.23 5.07 -16.07
C GLU A 193 1.19 5.67 -15.11
N PHE A 194 -0.04 5.83 -15.61
CA PHE A 194 -1.21 6.23 -14.81
C PHE A 194 -2.19 5.08 -14.72
N TRP A 195 -2.64 4.78 -13.51
CA TRP A 195 -3.50 3.64 -13.21
C TRP A 195 -4.77 4.08 -12.48
N ARG A 196 -5.92 3.56 -12.90
CA ARG A 196 -7.20 3.69 -12.20
C ARG A 196 -7.46 2.44 -11.38
N PHE A 197 -7.84 2.61 -10.13
CA PHE A 197 -8.45 1.54 -9.34
C PHE A 197 -9.97 1.61 -9.48
N GLY A 198 -10.60 0.46 -9.72
CA GLY A 198 -12.05 0.38 -9.83
C GLY A 198 -12.51 -1.05 -10.06
N ALA A 199 -13.70 -1.38 -9.53
CA ALA A 199 -14.29 -2.72 -9.63
C ALA A 199 -13.31 -3.85 -9.19
N GLY A 200 -12.48 -3.58 -8.17
CA GLY A 200 -11.50 -4.55 -7.66
C GLY A 200 -10.31 -4.81 -8.58
N SER A 201 -10.02 -3.92 -9.53
CA SER A 201 -8.94 -4.07 -10.50
C SER A 201 -8.16 -2.77 -10.72
N LEU A 202 -6.94 -2.89 -11.25
CA LEU A 202 -6.12 -1.77 -11.71
C LEU A 202 -6.09 -1.77 -13.24
N SER A 203 -6.52 -0.67 -13.84
CA SER A 203 -6.48 -0.47 -15.31
C SER A 203 -5.54 0.67 -15.66
N ARG A 204 -4.67 0.46 -16.66
CA ARG A 204 -3.72 1.49 -17.10
C ARG A 204 -4.41 2.44 -18.06
N ILE A 205 -4.41 3.73 -17.73
CA ILE A 205 -4.98 4.78 -18.57
C ILE A 205 -3.97 5.21 -19.63
N ALA A 206 -2.77 5.59 -19.21
CA ALA A 206 -1.74 6.12 -20.10
C ALA A 206 -0.35 5.65 -19.68
N ALA A 207 0.59 5.68 -20.63
CA ALA A 207 2.00 5.45 -20.39
C ALA A 207 2.88 6.25 -21.36
N ALA A 208 4.04 6.73 -20.87
CA ALA A 208 5.08 7.31 -21.71
C ALA A 208 6.48 7.03 -21.13
N GLY A 209 7.46 6.82 -22.00
CA GLY A 209 8.87 6.71 -21.61
C GLY A 209 9.53 8.07 -21.40
N GLY A 210 10.73 8.05 -20.82
CA GLY A 210 11.59 9.24 -20.72
C GLY A 210 11.55 9.95 -19.37
N PHE A 211 11.18 9.26 -18.29
CA PHE A 211 11.06 9.84 -16.94
C PHE A 211 11.89 9.10 -15.91
N SER A 212 12.36 9.79 -14.87
CA SER A 212 13.05 9.18 -13.73
C SER A 212 12.75 9.95 -12.45
N ASN A 213 12.00 9.35 -11.53
CA ASN A 213 11.69 9.94 -10.22
C ASN A 213 12.46 9.28 -9.06
N HIS A 214 13.62 8.65 -9.33
CA HIS A 214 14.43 8.07 -8.27
C HIS A 214 15.91 8.02 -8.63
N VAL A 215 16.77 8.12 -7.62
CA VAL A 215 18.23 7.89 -7.73
C VAL A 215 18.56 6.61 -6.98
N ILE A 216 19.25 5.66 -7.64
CA ILE A 216 19.65 4.39 -7.03
C ILE A 216 20.35 4.63 -5.68
N GLY A 217 19.95 3.89 -4.65
CA GLY A 217 20.53 3.96 -3.32
C GLY A 217 20.04 5.14 -2.46
N SER A 218 19.12 5.95 -2.97
CA SER A 218 18.54 7.07 -2.22
C SER A 218 17.34 6.65 -1.40
N ARG A 219 17.14 7.28 -0.23
CA ARG A 219 15.86 7.24 0.51
C ARG A 219 14.86 8.29 0.04
N GLN A 220 15.23 9.13 -0.92
CA GLN A 220 14.37 10.17 -1.46
C GLN A 220 13.49 9.59 -2.57
N LEU A 221 12.24 9.28 -2.22
CA LEU A 221 11.23 8.73 -3.12
C LEU A 221 10.38 9.80 -3.83
N GLY A 222 10.45 11.06 -3.38
CA GLY A 222 9.54 12.13 -3.78
C GLY A 222 10.11 13.05 -4.85
N LEU A 223 10.81 12.53 -5.87
CA LEU A 223 11.23 13.35 -7.03
C LEU A 223 10.05 13.60 -7.97
N SER A 224 8.93 14.02 -7.42
CA SER A 224 7.71 14.39 -8.10
C SER A 224 6.89 15.31 -7.21
N ALA A 225 6.05 16.13 -7.82
CA ALA A 225 5.19 17.09 -7.15
C ALA A 225 3.81 17.11 -7.81
N LEU A 226 2.80 17.44 -7.01
CA LEU A 226 1.42 17.61 -7.45
C LEU A 226 1.06 19.08 -7.35
N VAL A 227 0.70 19.69 -8.47
CA VAL A 227 0.35 21.12 -8.56
C VAL A 227 -0.37 21.37 -9.88
N ASP A 228 -1.38 22.23 -9.88
CA ASP A 228 -2.04 22.72 -11.09
C ASP A 228 -1.13 23.78 -11.75
N VAL A 229 -0.45 23.40 -12.82
CA VAL A 229 0.57 24.21 -13.50
C VAL A 229 -0.07 25.18 -14.50
N ASP A 230 -1.04 24.72 -15.27
CA ASP A 230 -1.70 25.52 -16.30
C ASP A 230 -2.99 26.23 -15.84
N ARG A 231 -3.36 26.06 -14.56
CA ARG A 231 -4.48 26.71 -13.88
C ARG A 231 -5.84 26.34 -14.47
N ASP A 232 -5.96 25.11 -14.97
CA ASP A 232 -7.22 24.59 -15.49
C ASP A 232 -8.13 24.00 -14.40
N GLY A 233 -7.65 23.95 -13.15
CA GLY A 233 -8.37 23.41 -11.99
C GLY A 233 -8.17 21.90 -11.80
N VAL A 234 -7.40 21.24 -12.66
CA VAL A 234 -7.01 19.83 -12.55
C VAL A 234 -5.58 19.75 -12.01
N VAL A 235 -5.30 18.74 -11.17
CA VAL A 235 -3.96 18.58 -10.61
C VAL A 235 -3.03 17.99 -11.67
N ASP A 236 -1.85 18.59 -11.84
CA ASP A 236 -0.80 18.03 -12.69
C ASP A 236 0.28 17.31 -11.89
N LEU A 237 0.98 16.40 -12.57
CA LEU A 237 2.19 15.78 -12.06
C LEU A 237 3.41 16.50 -12.64
N VAL A 238 4.27 17.01 -11.77
CA VAL A 238 5.60 17.49 -12.17
C VAL A 238 6.66 16.50 -11.72
N LEU A 239 7.47 16.02 -12.65
CA LEU A 239 8.56 15.09 -12.38
C LEU A 239 9.72 15.27 -13.37
N PRO A 240 10.94 14.80 -13.03
CA PRO A 240 12.07 14.93 -13.93
C PRO A 240 11.99 14.01 -15.15
N ASP A 241 12.59 14.45 -16.25
CA ASP A 241 12.94 13.60 -17.38
C ASP A 241 13.95 12.50 -16.99
N ALA A 242 14.26 11.58 -17.90
CA ALA A 242 15.17 10.46 -17.63
C ALA A 242 16.58 10.93 -17.20
N GLY A 243 17.07 12.06 -17.73
CA GLY A 243 18.33 12.68 -17.33
C GLY A 243 18.25 13.41 -15.98
N ARG A 244 17.05 13.62 -15.46
CA ARG A 244 16.69 14.43 -14.29
C ARG A 244 17.11 15.90 -14.39
N THR A 245 17.41 16.40 -15.58
CA THR A 245 17.88 17.77 -15.85
C THR A 245 16.77 18.70 -16.34
N VAL A 246 15.57 18.17 -16.57
CA VAL A 246 14.39 18.94 -16.96
C VAL A 246 13.23 18.51 -16.08
N LEU A 247 12.51 19.46 -15.47
CA LEU A 247 11.21 19.18 -14.89
C LEU A 247 10.16 19.22 -16.00
N VAL A 248 9.30 18.21 -16.02
CA VAL A 248 8.24 18.05 -16.99
C VAL A 248 6.91 18.06 -16.24
N ALA A 249 6.03 18.98 -16.60
CA ALA A 249 4.65 18.98 -16.13
C ALA A 249 3.80 18.14 -17.07
N VAL A 250 3.01 17.22 -16.52
CA VAL A 250 2.16 16.31 -17.27
C VAL A 250 0.77 16.21 -16.65
N GLY A 251 -0.24 16.12 -17.51
CA GLY A 251 -1.62 15.84 -17.13
C GLY A 251 -2.21 14.71 -17.98
N LEU A 252 -3.47 14.38 -17.75
CA LEU A 252 -4.21 13.42 -18.58
C LEU A 252 -5.33 14.12 -19.35
N SER A 253 -5.44 13.82 -20.64
CA SER A 253 -6.55 14.30 -21.46
C SER A 253 -6.92 13.25 -22.51
N GLY A 254 -8.22 12.94 -22.62
CA GLY A 254 -8.73 11.94 -23.57
C GLY A 254 -8.09 10.55 -23.41
N GLY A 255 -7.78 10.14 -22.18
CA GLY A 255 -7.12 8.86 -21.87
C GLY A 255 -5.64 8.80 -22.28
N ARG A 256 -5.01 9.95 -22.55
CA ARG A 256 -3.60 10.04 -22.95
C ARG A 256 -2.85 10.99 -22.04
N LEU A 257 -1.55 10.73 -21.91
CA LEU A 257 -0.64 11.64 -21.24
C LEU A 257 -0.41 12.87 -22.13
N ARG A 258 -0.61 14.06 -21.56
CA ARG A 258 -0.33 15.36 -22.16
C ARG A 258 0.88 15.98 -21.47
N ILE A 259 1.87 16.43 -22.23
CA ILE A 259 2.92 17.30 -21.70
C ILE A 259 2.38 18.73 -21.67
N ILE A 260 2.39 19.34 -20.50
CA ILE A 260 1.93 20.71 -20.28
C ILE A 260 3.06 21.68 -20.58
N GLY A 261 4.26 21.38 -20.09
CA GLY A 261 5.43 22.20 -20.34
C GLY A 261 6.70 21.57 -19.77
N ARG A 262 7.83 22.21 -20.07
CA ARG A 262 9.15 21.76 -19.62
C ARG A 262 9.96 22.93 -19.06
N ALA A 263 10.59 22.71 -17.91
CA ALA A 263 11.47 23.69 -17.27
C ALA A 263 12.88 23.09 -17.10
N PRO A 264 13.89 23.58 -17.86
CA PRO A 264 15.27 23.14 -17.71
C PRO A 264 15.85 23.46 -16.33
N LEU A 265 16.74 22.60 -15.85
CA LEU A 265 17.48 22.77 -14.60
C LEU A 265 18.99 22.81 -14.89
N PRO A 266 19.80 23.48 -14.04
CA PRO A 266 21.25 23.54 -14.20
C PRO A 266 21.98 22.24 -13.85
N GLY A 267 21.26 21.22 -13.36
CA GLY A 267 21.82 19.91 -13.07
C GLY A 267 20.77 18.87 -12.72
N PRO A 268 21.17 17.59 -12.57
CA PRO A 268 20.24 16.51 -12.27
C PRO A 268 19.58 16.65 -10.89
N VAL A 269 18.27 16.47 -10.81
CA VAL A 269 17.53 16.34 -9.54
C VAL A 269 17.97 15.07 -8.82
N VAL A 270 18.22 15.20 -7.52
CA VAL A 270 18.54 14.07 -6.62
C VAL A 270 17.69 14.06 -5.35
N GLY A 271 16.92 15.12 -5.11
CA GLY A 271 16.10 15.25 -3.92
C GLY A 271 14.63 15.47 -4.19
N ASN A 272 13.84 15.35 -3.12
CA ASN A 272 12.39 15.51 -3.18
C ASN A 272 12.03 16.87 -3.80
N LEU A 273 11.00 16.89 -4.64
CA LEU A 273 10.41 18.12 -5.13
C LEU A 273 9.53 18.73 -4.03
N ALA A 274 9.62 20.04 -3.88
CA ALA A 274 8.76 20.80 -2.97
C ALA A 274 8.11 21.96 -3.71
N VAL A 275 6.78 22.05 -3.58
CA VAL A 275 5.95 23.14 -4.08
C VAL A 275 5.79 24.17 -2.97
N ALA A 276 6.04 25.44 -3.29
CA ALA A 276 5.79 26.56 -2.38
C ALA A 276 5.30 27.77 -3.19
N GLY A 277 4.02 28.10 -3.04
CA GLY A 277 3.36 29.08 -3.90
C GLY A 277 3.47 28.67 -5.36
N GLU A 278 3.89 29.59 -6.23
CA GLU A 278 4.05 29.36 -7.66
C GLU A 278 5.44 28.83 -8.04
N ARG A 279 6.11 28.12 -7.13
CA ARG A 279 7.47 27.62 -7.38
C ARG A 279 7.61 26.15 -7.01
N ILE A 280 8.36 25.44 -7.83
CA ILE A 280 8.82 24.09 -7.57
C ILE A 280 10.32 24.15 -7.31
N SER A 281 10.78 23.37 -6.34
CA SER A 281 12.18 23.39 -5.92
C SER A 281 12.74 22.00 -5.67
N ALA A 282 14.02 21.82 -5.96
CA ALA A 282 14.67 20.52 -5.95
C ALA A 282 16.13 20.62 -5.52
N GLY A 283 16.60 19.63 -4.76
CA GLY A 283 18.04 19.41 -4.55
C GLY A 283 18.68 18.81 -5.80
N LEU A 284 19.85 19.32 -6.17
CA LEU A 284 20.60 18.92 -7.36
C LEU A 284 21.84 18.11 -7.01
N ALA A 285 22.29 17.29 -7.96
CA ALA A 285 23.61 16.67 -7.90
C ALA A 285 24.68 17.76 -7.73
N GLY A 286 25.68 17.51 -6.87
CA GLY A 286 26.69 18.52 -6.49
C GLY A 286 26.29 19.41 -5.31
N GLY A 287 25.14 19.20 -4.69
CA GLY A 287 24.74 19.86 -3.43
C GLY A 287 24.02 21.20 -3.59
N GLY A 288 23.80 21.65 -4.83
CA GLY A 288 23.01 22.86 -5.11
C GLY A 288 21.50 22.64 -4.98
N ARG A 289 20.73 23.72 -5.11
CA ARG A 289 19.27 23.71 -5.17
C ARG A 289 18.83 24.56 -6.36
N ALA A 290 17.83 24.07 -7.10
CA ALA A 290 17.16 24.85 -8.13
C ALA A 290 15.72 25.12 -7.75
N SER A 291 15.17 26.20 -8.30
CA SER A 291 13.76 26.51 -8.21
C SER A 291 13.27 27.08 -9.52
N VAL A 292 12.19 26.52 -10.04
CA VAL A 292 11.50 26.98 -11.26
C VAL A 292 10.14 27.57 -10.88
N SER A 293 9.72 28.59 -11.63
CA SER A 293 8.36 29.13 -11.55
C SER A 293 7.40 28.19 -12.29
N LEU A 294 6.13 28.12 -11.87
CA LEU A 294 5.09 27.46 -12.67
C LEU A 294 4.97 28.10 -14.07
N ALA A 295 5.22 29.40 -14.18
CA ALA A 295 5.21 30.12 -15.46
C ALA A 295 6.37 29.76 -16.41
N ASP A 296 7.38 29.01 -15.93
CA ASP A 296 8.51 28.54 -16.74
C ASP A 296 8.17 27.26 -17.53
N PHE A 297 7.07 26.58 -17.18
CA PHE A 297 6.54 25.45 -17.94
C PHE A 297 5.79 25.99 -19.16
N ARG A 298 6.53 26.17 -20.26
CA ARG A 298 6.01 26.48 -21.60
C ARG A 298 6.25 25.31 -22.56
#